data_AF-A0A2V7I3P1-F1
#
_entry.id   AF-A0A2V7I3P1-F1
#
_cell.length_a   1.000
_cell.length_b   1.000
_cell.length_c   1.000
_cell.angle_alpha   90.00
_cell.angle_beta   90.00
_cell.angle_gamma   90.00
#
_symmetry.space_group_name_H-M   'P 1'
#
loop_
_entity.id
_entity.type
_entity.pdbx_description
1 polymer ?
#
loop_
_entity_poly.entity_id
_entity_poly.type
_entity_poly.pdbx_seq_one_letter_code
_entity_poly.pdbx_strand_id
1 'polypeptide(L)'
;MSEHPTAAGVTDALARFPRERTWLLPALQAVQDVVGYLPAWALAEAGRHLRVPDSEVYGVATHYPEFRMAPRGTHHVRVCTGVSCALSGGRALLDAIAVRYDVKAGESGADRELTLEAAECFFECSVAPLVEVDGVYRGRVTPDDVGRLDRWYATSAISHVRPGPAAALGQAPASAGSAEALLDSLAAAAAGRRRARSPLRLIVHAGTCGRAVGAGALLAVLRLAVKERALGIEVIDGACNGMCYAAPSVEVQREGWPRFLIERLDAAAAPALLERLTTDHASFAAAGLTGIVWAPQAWRDLTPAAEHPFWKRQERVLMARC
;
A
#
# COMPACT_ATOMS: atom_id res chain seq x y z
N MET A 1 -15.92 -34.53 -22.90
CA MET A 1 -15.67 -33.46 -23.88
C MET A 1 -16.47 -32.24 -23.42
N SER A 2 -15.86 -31.35 -22.64
CA SER A 2 -16.55 -30.18 -22.07
C SER A 2 -16.94 -29.18 -23.16
N GLU A 3 -18.20 -28.75 -23.14
CA GLU A 3 -18.74 -27.67 -23.98
C GLU A 3 -17.83 -26.44 -23.92
N HIS A 4 -17.47 -25.91 -25.08
CA HIS A 4 -16.76 -24.62 -25.16
C HIS A 4 -17.68 -23.51 -24.64
N PRO A 5 -17.17 -22.56 -23.81
CA PRO A 5 -17.93 -21.36 -23.47
C PRO A 5 -18.32 -20.64 -24.76
N THR A 6 -19.62 -20.53 -25.00
CA THR A 6 -20.16 -20.18 -26.32
C THR A 6 -19.97 -18.71 -26.60
N ALA A 7 -19.60 -18.36 -27.84
CA ALA A 7 -19.49 -16.97 -28.32
C ALA A 7 -20.75 -16.12 -28.03
N ALA A 8 -21.91 -16.78 -27.85
CA ALA A 8 -23.14 -16.16 -27.38
C ALA A 8 -22.99 -15.51 -25.99
N GLY A 9 -22.37 -16.20 -25.02
CA GLY A 9 -22.16 -15.65 -23.67
C GLY A 9 -21.21 -14.46 -23.66
N VAL A 10 -20.20 -14.46 -24.53
CA VAL A 10 -19.29 -13.31 -24.74
C VAL A 10 -20.04 -12.13 -25.33
N THR A 11 -20.88 -12.36 -26.33
CA THR A 11 -21.73 -11.31 -26.92
C THR A 11 -22.65 -10.68 -25.87
N ASP A 12 -23.31 -11.49 -25.05
CA ASP A 12 -24.21 -11.03 -24.00
C ASP A 12 -23.48 -10.24 -22.90
N ALA A 13 -22.27 -10.67 -22.53
CA ALA A 13 -21.44 -9.94 -21.57
C ALA A 13 -21.03 -8.57 -22.11
N LEU A 14 -20.61 -8.52 -23.39
CA LEU A 14 -20.20 -7.28 -24.05
C LEU A 14 -21.37 -6.30 -24.26
N ALA A 15 -22.59 -6.79 -24.51
CA ALA A 15 -23.77 -5.97 -24.73
C ALA A 15 -24.11 -5.01 -23.58
N ARG A 16 -23.59 -5.26 -22.37
CA ARG A 16 -23.76 -4.42 -21.17
C ARG A 16 -22.92 -3.14 -21.22
N PHE A 17 -21.92 -3.08 -22.10
CA PHE A 17 -20.98 -1.98 -22.17
C PHE A 17 -21.24 -1.08 -23.39
N PRO A 18 -21.18 0.25 -23.22
CA PRO A 18 -21.16 1.19 -24.34
C PRO A 18 -20.01 0.89 -25.31
N ARG A 19 -20.21 1.20 -26.59
CA ARG A 19 -19.24 0.93 -27.67
C ARG A 19 -18.13 1.99 -27.70
N GLU A 20 -17.39 2.10 -26.61
CA GLU A 20 -16.35 3.10 -26.40
C GLU A 20 -15.11 2.47 -25.76
N ARG A 21 -13.94 2.95 -26.18
CA ARG A 21 -12.62 2.48 -25.72
C ARG A 21 -12.44 2.51 -24.19
N THR A 22 -13.10 3.43 -23.49
CA THR A 22 -13.04 3.60 -22.03
C THR A 22 -13.51 2.36 -21.26
N TRP A 23 -14.34 1.51 -21.88
CA TRP A 23 -14.87 0.29 -21.27
C TRP A 23 -14.03 -0.96 -21.53
N LEU A 24 -12.86 -0.84 -22.16
CA LEU A 24 -12.05 -2.00 -22.53
C LEU A 24 -11.69 -2.90 -21.34
N LEU A 25 -11.21 -2.32 -20.25
CA LEU A 25 -10.82 -3.08 -19.07
C LEU A 25 -12.00 -3.87 -18.44
N PRO A 26 -13.14 -3.23 -18.08
CA PRO A 26 -14.27 -3.97 -17.51
C PRO A 26 -14.92 -4.95 -18.50
N ALA A 27 -14.90 -4.66 -19.80
CA ALA A 27 -15.38 -5.59 -20.82
C ALA A 27 -14.52 -6.86 -20.88
N LEU A 28 -13.19 -6.73 -20.89
CA LEU A 28 -12.28 -7.87 -20.85
C LEU A 28 -12.44 -8.70 -19.57
N GLN A 29 -12.70 -8.06 -18.43
CA GLN A 29 -13.03 -8.77 -17.19
C GLN A 29 -14.30 -9.61 -17.34
N ALA A 30 -15.38 -9.02 -17.86
CA ALA A 30 -16.64 -9.74 -18.07
C ALA A 30 -16.48 -10.90 -19.07
N VAL A 31 -15.70 -10.73 -20.14
CA VAL A 31 -15.39 -11.80 -21.09
C VAL A 31 -14.61 -12.92 -20.40
N GLN A 32 -13.60 -12.59 -19.60
CA GLN A 32 -12.85 -13.58 -18.83
C GLN A 32 -13.72 -14.31 -17.80
N ASP A 33 -14.70 -13.66 -17.18
CA ASP A 33 -15.60 -14.32 -16.24
C ASP A 33 -16.49 -15.36 -16.93
N VAL A 34 -16.85 -15.12 -18.19
CA VAL A 34 -17.62 -16.08 -19.01
C VAL A 34 -16.75 -17.22 -19.52
N VAL A 35 -15.55 -16.91 -20.02
CA VAL A 35 -14.69 -17.87 -20.74
C VAL A 35 -13.68 -18.57 -19.82
N GLY A 36 -13.37 -17.98 -18.67
CA GLY A 36 -12.34 -18.40 -17.71
C GLY A 36 -10.93 -17.87 -18.02
N TYR A 37 -10.70 -17.41 -19.25
CA TYR A 37 -9.47 -16.82 -19.79
C TYR A 37 -9.81 -16.00 -21.05
N LEU A 38 -8.82 -15.38 -21.69
CA LEU A 38 -8.95 -14.52 -22.86
C LEU A 38 -8.31 -15.13 -24.11
N PRO A 39 -8.99 -16.06 -24.80
CA PRO A 39 -8.52 -16.55 -26.09
C PRO A 39 -8.56 -15.47 -27.16
N ALA A 40 -7.75 -15.63 -28.20
CA ALA A 40 -7.61 -14.68 -29.29
C ALA A 40 -8.95 -14.24 -29.93
N TRP A 41 -9.89 -15.18 -30.10
CA TRP A 41 -11.20 -14.88 -30.67
C TRP A 41 -12.05 -13.97 -29.77
N ALA A 42 -11.97 -14.16 -28.44
CA ALA A 42 -12.75 -13.39 -27.48
C ALA A 42 -12.19 -11.97 -27.33
N LEU A 43 -10.87 -11.82 -27.41
CA LEU A 43 -10.20 -10.52 -27.50
C LEU A 43 -10.62 -9.75 -28.76
N ALA A 44 -10.59 -10.42 -29.93
CA ALA A 44 -11.02 -9.82 -31.19
C ALA A 44 -12.50 -9.40 -31.15
N GLU A 45 -13.37 -10.21 -30.51
CA GLU A 45 -14.77 -9.88 -30.34
C GLU A 45 -14.99 -8.64 -29.43
N ALA A 46 -14.26 -8.55 -28.31
CA ALA A 46 -14.27 -7.38 -27.45
C ALA A 46 -13.77 -6.12 -28.18
N GLY A 47 -12.68 -6.24 -28.95
CA GLY A 47 -12.14 -5.16 -29.78
C GLY A 47 -13.14 -4.66 -30.81
N ARG A 48 -13.79 -5.58 -31.53
CA ARG A 48 -14.84 -5.26 -32.51
C ARG A 48 -16.03 -4.56 -31.87
N HIS A 49 -16.50 -5.01 -30.71
CA HIS A 49 -17.63 -4.38 -30.01
C HIS A 49 -17.31 -2.95 -29.57
N LEU A 50 -16.13 -2.75 -28.99
CA LEU A 50 -15.69 -1.46 -28.43
C LEU A 50 -15.02 -0.53 -29.45
N ARG A 51 -14.83 -0.99 -30.70
CA ARG A 51 -14.13 -0.28 -31.77
C ARG A 51 -12.68 0.06 -31.41
N VAL A 52 -12.00 -0.90 -30.77
CA VAL A 52 -10.59 -0.79 -30.38
C VAL A 52 -9.76 -1.73 -31.27
N PRO A 53 -8.61 -1.28 -31.81
CA PRO A 53 -7.72 -2.14 -32.59
C PRO A 53 -7.19 -3.32 -31.76
N ASP A 54 -7.08 -4.49 -32.38
CA ASP A 54 -6.60 -5.71 -31.71
C ASP A 54 -5.26 -5.49 -30.99
N SER A 55 -4.31 -4.77 -31.59
CA SER A 55 -3.01 -4.46 -30.98
C SER A 55 -3.13 -3.81 -29.61
N GLU A 56 -4.12 -2.94 -29.43
CA GLU A 56 -4.36 -2.25 -28.17
C GLU A 56 -5.10 -3.15 -27.18
N VAL A 57 -6.04 -3.97 -27.65
CA VAL A 57 -6.72 -4.98 -26.83
C VAL A 57 -5.70 -5.96 -26.25
N TYR A 58 -4.78 -6.48 -27.07
CA TYR A 58 -3.68 -7.33 -26.62
C TYR A 58 -2.71 -6.58 -25.71
N GLY A 59 -2.41 -5.32 -25.99
CA GLY A 59 -1.60 -4.47 -25.13
C GLY A 59 -2.18 -4.35 -23.73
N VAL A 60 -3.48 -4.13 -23.59
CA VAL A 60 -4.17 -4.09 -22.29
C VAL A 60 -4.25 -5.48 -21.67
N ALA A 61 -4.65 -6.51 -22.42
CA ALA A 61 -4.81 -7.87 -21.91
C ALA A 61 -3.50 -8.46 -21.36
N THR A 62 -2.35 -8.09 -21.93
CA THR A 62 -1.03 -8.56 -21.48
C THR A 62 -0.40 -7.68 -20.40
N HIS A 63 -0.89 -6.44 -20.22
CA HIS A 63 -0.34 -5.50 -19.24
C HIS A 63 -0.90 -5.73 -17.83
N TYR A 64 -2.17 -6.10 -17.71
CA TYR A 64 -2.81 -6.35 -16.41
C TYR A 64 -2.61 -7.81 -15.99
N PRO A 65 -1.88 -8.10 -14.89
CA PRO A 65 -1.63 -9.47 -14.44
C PRO A 65 -2.90 -10.28 -14.11
N GLU A 66 -4.01 -9.59 -13.84
CA GLU A 66 -5.31 -10.22 -13.56
C GLU A 66 -5.94 -10.90 -14.79
N PHE A 67 -5.48 -10.55 -16.00
CA PHE A 67 -5.93 -11.17 -17.23
C PHE A 67 -5.12 -12.43 -17.56
N ARG A 68 -5.87 -13.47 -17.91
CA ARG A 68 -5.36 -14.82 -18.18
C ARG A 68 -5.41 -15.06 -19.67
N MET A 69 -4.25 -15.17 -20.29
CA MET A 69 -4.14 -15.45 -21.73
C MET A 69 -4.21 -16.94 -22.05
N ALA A 70 -4.18 -17.80 -21.03
CA ALA A 70 -4.25 -19.25 -21.14
C ALA A 70 -5.26 -19.82 -20.13
N PRO A 71 -5.86 -21.00 -20.42
CA PRO A 71 -6.67 -21.71 -19.45
C PRO A 71 -5.86 -22.01 -18.18
N ARG A 72 -6.47 -21.80 -17.02
CA ARG A 72 -5.91 -22.21 -15.73
C ARG A 72 -6.43 -23.59 -15.32
N GLY A 73 -5.73 -24.21 -14.37
CA GLY A 73 -6.22 -25.37 -13.64
C GLY A 73 -7.50 -25.08 -12.84
N THR A 74 -8.15 -26.14 -12.36
CA THR A 74 -9.43 -26.08 -11.63
C THR A 74 -9.37 -25.12 -10.44
N HIS A 75 -8.28 -25.14 -9.70
CA HIS A 75 -8.03 -24.30 -8.53
C HIS A 75 -6.93 -23.28 -8.80
N HIS A 76 -7.12 -22.07 -8.29
CA HIS A 76 -6.17 -20.98 -8.37
C HIS A 76 -5.63 -20.64 -6.99
N VAL A 77 -4.33 -20.81 -6.81
CA VAL A 77 -3.65 -20.58 -5.53
C VAL A 77 -2.60 -19.51 -5.73
N ARG A 78 -2.70 -18.43 -4.96
CA ARG A 78 -1.77 -17.30 -5.05
C ARG A 78 -1.13 -17.07 -3.69
N VAL A 79 0.20 -17.09 -3.62
CA VAL A 79 0.94 -16.90 -2.36
C VAL A 79 1.51 -15.50 -2.31
N CYS A 80 1.26 -14.79 -1.21
CA CYS A 80 1.81 -13.45 -1.01
C CYS A 80 3.32 -13.51 -0.79
N THR A 81 4.08 -12.88 -1.68
CA THR A 81 5.54 -12.74 -1.61
C THR A 81 6.00 -11.30 -1.34
N GLY A 82 5.07 -10.40 -1.01
CA GLY A 82 5.36 -9.03 -0.58
C GLY A 82 6.11 -8.97 0.73
N VAL A 83 6.70 -7.80 1.02
CA VAL A 83 7.70 -7.60 2.10
C VAL A 83 7.33 -8.30 3.41
N SER A 84 6.15 -8.01 3.97
CA SER A 84 5.72 -8.59 5.25
C SER A 84 5.55 -10.11 5.18
N CYS A 85 4.97 -10.65 4.09
CA CYS A 85 4.80 -12.08 3.94
C CYS A 85 6.13 -12.78 3.67
N ALA A 86 7.01 -12.20 2.85
CA ALA A 86 8.35 -12.73 2.61
C ALA A 86 9.16 -12.84 3.90
N LEU A 87 9.13 -11.82 4.76
CA LEU A 87 9.78 -11.85 6.08
C LEU A 87 9.17 -12.91 7.02
N SER A 88 7.86 -13.16 6.90
CA SER A 88 7.15 -14.17 7.69
C SER A 88 7.18 -15.58 7.09
N GLY A 89 7.91 -15.83 6.00
CA GLY A 89 8.07 -17.16 5.39
C GLY A 89 7.23 -17.45 4.13
N GLY A 90 6.61 -16.44 3.53
CA GLY A 90 5.76 -16.57 2.33
C GLY A 90 6.48 -17.14 1.10
N ARG A 91 7.78 -16.89 0.93
CA ARG A 91 8.59 -17.51 -0.15
C ARG A 91 8.76 -19.01 0.08
N ALA A 92 9.11 -19.41 1.30
CA ALA A 92 9.21 -20.82 1.67
C ALA A 92 7.86 -21.55 1.53
N LEU A 93 6.76 -20.86 1.81
CA LEU A 93 5.41 -21.39 1.59
C LEU A 93 5.10 -21.61 0.10
N LEU A 94 5.44 -20.63 -0.75
CA LEU A 94 5.30 -20.77 -2.21
C LEU A 94 6.09 -21.98 -2.72
N ASP A 95 7.35 -22.11 -2.30
CA ASP A 95 8.22 -23.23 -2.68
C ASP A 95 7.67 -24.58 -2.18
N ALA A 96 7.15 -24.62 -0.95
CA ALA A 96 6.58 -25.84 -0.38
C ALA A 96 5.32 -26.32 -1.15
N ILE A 97 4.46 -25.39 -1.59
CA ILE A 97 3.31 -25.71 -2.44
C ILE A 97 3.79 -26.19 -3.82
N ALA A 98 4.75 -25.48 -4.42
CA ALA A 98 5.33 -25.84 -5.71
C ALA A 98 5.89 -27.27 -5.73
N VAL A 99 6.65 -27.64 -4.70
CA VAL A 99 7.22 -29.00 -4.56
C VAL A 99 6.14 -30.05 -4.35
N ARG A 100 5.14 -29.78 -3.49
CA ARG A 100 4.11 -30.78 -3.18
C ARG A 100 3.24 -31.12 -4.38
N TYR A 101 2.86 -30.12 -5.16
CA TYR A 101 1.93 -30.26 -6.28
C TYR A 101 2.64 -30.34 -7.65
N ASP A 102 3.97 -30.48 -7.65
CA ASP A 102 4.80 -30.56 -8.86
C ASP A 102 4.44 -29.48 -9.90
N VAL A 103 4.33 -28.23 -9.43
CA VAL A 103 3.93 -27.06 -10.23
C VAL A 103 4.90 -25.91 -10.00
N LYS A 104 5.17 -25.12 -11.04
CA LYS A 104 5.97 -23.90 -10.91
C LYS A 104 5.09 -22.68 -10.66
N ALA A 105 5.61 -21.70 -9.93
CA ALA A 105 4.95 -20.41 -9.79
C ALA A 105 4.81 -19.73 -11.16
N GLY A 106 3.59 -19.29 -11.49
CA GLY A 106 3.19 -18.76 -12.79
C GLY A 106 2.64 -19.82 -13.76
N GLU A 107 2.60 -21.10 -13.38
CA GLU A 107 2.17 -22.21 -14.24
C GLU A 107 0.97 -22.97 -13.64
N SER A 108 0.29 -23.73 -14.51
CA SER A 108 -0.68 -24.76 -14.09
C SER A 108 0.01 -26.12 -14.07
N GLY A 109 -0.33 -26.95 -13.08
CA GLY A 109 0.15 -28.33 -12.99
C GLY A 109 -0.22 -29.16 -14.22
N ALA A 110 0.52 -30.25 -14.47
CA ALA A 110 0.33 -31.09 -15.65
C ALA A 110 -1.07 -31.74 -15.71
N ASP A 111 -1.66 -32.01 -14.55
CA ASP A 111 -3.02 -32.51 -14.36
C ASP A 111 -4.11 -31.43 -14.50
N ARG A 112 -3.71 -30.15 -14.58
CA ARG A 112 -4.58 -28.97 -14.53
C ARG A 112 -5.49 -28.94 -13.31
N GLU A 113 -5.07 -29.54 -12.19
CA GLU A 113 -5.81 -29.41 -10.93
C GLU A 113 -5.60 -28.01 -10.34
N LEU A 114 -4.35 -27.53 -10.37
CA LEU A 114 -3.90 -26.33 -9.68
C LEU A 114 -3.17 -25.37 -10.62
N THR A 115 -3.37 -24.08 -10.43
CA THR A 115 -2.49 -23.01 -10.92
C THR A 115 -1.90 -22.27 -9.75
N LEU A 116 -0.57 -22.20 -9.69
CA LEU A 116 0.15 -21.58 -8.60
C LEU A 116 0.74 -20.25 -9.06
N GLU A 117 0.52 -19.17 -8.32
CA GLU A 117 1.09 -17.86 -8.61
C GLU A 117 1.76 -17.24 -7.37
N ALA A 118 2.81 -16.46 -7.61
CA ALA A 118 3.29 -15.50 -6.64
C ALA A 118 2.49 -14.20 -6.78
N ALA A 119 2.01 -13.67 -5.67
CA ALA A 119 1.32 -12.39 -5.63
C ALA A 119 2.16 -11.38 -4.83
N GLU A 120 2.31 -10.17 -5.38
CA GLU A 120 3.13 -9.15 -4.74
C GLU A 120 2.54 -8.68 -3.41
N CYS A 121 1.27 -8.29 -3.34
CA CYS A 121 0.69 -7.84 -2.07
C CYS A 121 -0.84 -7.92 -2.09
N PHE A 122 -1.43 -8.49 -1.04
CA PHE A 122 -2.87 -8.46 -0.79
C PHE A 122 -3.29 -7.42 0.25
N PHE A 123 -2.37 -6.57 0.68
CA PHE A 123 -2.57 -5.51 1.68
C PHE A 123 -3.00 -5.98 3.08
N GLU A 124 -3.00 -7.29 3.33
CA GLU A 124 -3.49 -7.87 4.58
C GLU A 124 -2.32 -8.37 5.47
N CYS A 125 -1.39 -7.46 5.75
CA CYS A 125 -0.14 -7.75 6.47
C CYS A 125 -0.35 -8.25 7.90
N SER A 126 -1.51 -7.99 8.50
CA SER A 126 -1.83 -8.34 9.90
C SER A 126 -1.93 -9.86 10.14
N VAL A 127 -2.12 -10.63 9.06
CA VAL A 127 -2.24 -12.09 9.05
C VAL A 127 -1.25 -12.73 8.08
N ALA A 128 -0.11 -12.10 7.83
CA ALA A 128 0.98 -12.71 7.06
C ALA A 128 1.49 -14.02 7.73
N PRO A 129 1.95 -15.03 6.96
CA PRO A 129 1.86 -15.15 5.50
C PRO A 129 0.44 -15.41 4.99
N LEU A 130 0.13 -14.89 3.80
CA LEU A 130 -1.19 -15.00 3.18
C LEU A 130 -1.15 -15.88 1.92
N VAL A 131 -2.16 -16.73 1.78
CA VAL A 131 -2.48 -17.48 0.56
C VAL A 131 -3.92 -17.17 0.15
N GLU A 132 -4.16 -16.88 -1.12
CA GLU A 132 -5.49 -16.86 -1.72
C GLU A 132 -5.75 -18.20 -2.40
N VAL A 133 -6.89 -18.82 -2.13
CA VAL A 133 -7.35 -20.03 -2.83
C VAL A 133 -8.72 -19.72 -3.41
N ASP A 134 -8.84 -19.70 -4.74
CA ASP A 134 -10.08 -19.40 -5.47
C ASP A 134 -10.79 -18.13 -4.97
N GLY A 135 -10.03 -17.05 -4.75
CA GLY A 135 -10.53 -15.78 -4.25
C GLY A 135 -10.74 -15.71 -2.74
N VAL A 136 -10.46 -16.78 -1.99
CA VAL A 136 -10.63 -16.84 -0.53
C VAL A 136 -9.28 -16.73 0.16
N TYR A 137 -9.12 -15.71 0.99
CA TYR A 137 -7.89 -15.49 1.75
C TYR A 137 -7.74 -16.43 2.95
N ARG A 138 -6.51 -16.92 3.11
CA ARG A 138 -6.03 -17.73 4.23
C ARG A 138 -4.80 -17.06 4.81
N GLY A 139 -4.89 -16.66 6.08
CA GLY A 139 -3.80 -15.98 6.77
C GLY A 139 -3.08 -16.86 7.79
N ARG A 140 -1.86 -16.47 8.11
CA ARG A 140 -0.91 -17.14 9.02
C ARG A 140 -0.57 -18.55 8.56
N VAL A 141 -0.58 -18.78 7.25
CA VAL A 141 -0.31 -20.09 6.65
C VAL A 141 1.19 -20.36 6.71
N THR A 142 1.56 -21.57 7.12
CA THR A 142 2.94 -22.03 7.19
C THR A 142 3.19 -23.20 6.21
N PRO A 143 4.45 -23.51 5.87
CA PRO A 143 4.76 -24.70 5.05
C PRO A 143 4.17 -26.01 5.60
N ASP A 144 3.98 -26.12 6.92
CA ASP A 144 3.39 -27.32 7.56
C ASP A 144 1.88 -27.44 7.26
N ASP A 145 1.21 -26.33 6.93
CA ASP A 145 -0.22 -26.31 6.59
C ASP A 145 -0.49 -26.73 5.14
N VAL A 146 0.53 -26.85 4.29
CA VAL A 146 0.38 -27.13 2.85
C VAL A 146 -0.40 -28.44 2.60
N GLY A 147 -0.27 -29.44 3.48
CA GLY A 147 -1.06 -30.68 3.40
C GLY A 147 -2.57 -30.50 3.60
N ARG A 148 -3.03 -29.30 3.95
CA ARG A 148 -4.45 -28.95 4.11
C ARG A 148 -5.04 -28.25 2.90
N LEU A 149 -4.25 -27.94 1.87
CA LEU A 149 -4.67 -27.16 0.71
C LEU A 149 -5.91 -27.78 0.01
N ASP A 150 -5.95 -29.11 -0.13
CA ASP A 150 -7.09 -29.83 -0.73
C ASP A 150 -8.41 -29.57 0.02
N ARG A 151 -8.35 -29.34 1.34
CA ARG A 151 -9.54 -29.01 2.16
C ARG A 151 -10.01 -27.58 1.92
N TRP A 152 -9.13 -26.69 1.48
CA TRP A 152 -9.47 -25.30 1.21
C TRP A 152 -10.22 -25.14 -0.11
N TYR A 153 -10.07 -26.08 -1.06
CA TYR A 153 -10.87 -26.14 -2.30
C TYR A 153 -12.37 -26.27 -2.03
N ALA A 154 -12.74 -27.04 -0.99
CA ALA A 154 -14.14 -27.31 -0.66
C ALA A 154 -14.80 -26.23 0.22
N THR A 155 -14.06 -25.19 0.65
CA THR A 155 -14.53 -24.27 1.69
C THR A 155 -14.42 -22.81 1.26
N SER A 156 -15.55 -22.13 1.12
CA SER A 156 -15.59 -20.69 0.79
C SER A 156 -15.43 -19.75 2.00
N ALA A 157 -15.46 -20.28 3.22
CA ALA A 157 -15.30 -19.45 4.43
C ALA A 157 -13.85 -18.96 4.55
N ILE A 158 -13.63 -17.69 4.88
CA ILE A 158 -12.31 -17.16 5.27
C ILE A 158 -11.84 -17.91 6.52
N SER A 159 -10.58 -18.36 6.54
CA SER A 159 -9.99 -19.00 7.72
C SER A 159 -8.60 -18.47 7.92
N HIS A 160 -8.27 -18.20 9.17
CA HIS A 160 -6.90 -17.97 9.59
C HIS A 160 -6.45 -19.23 10.32
N VAL A 161 -5.26 -19.73 9.97
CA VAL A 161 -4.61 -20.71 10.83
C VAL A 161 -4.44 -20.01 12.18
N ARG A 162 -4.99 -20.61 13.25
CA ARG A 162 -4.80 -20.07 14.59
C ARG A 162 -3.29 -20.06 14.83
N PRO A 163 -2.69 -18.90 15.13
CA PRO A 163 -1.28 -18.89 15.46
C PRO A 163 -1.08 -19.84 16.64
N GLY A 164 0.04 -20.57 16.65
CA GLY A 164 0.60 -21.04 17.92
C GLY A 164 0.66 -19.86 18.89
N PRO A 165 0.56 -20.08 20.21
CA PRO A 165 0.53 -18.98 21.17
C PRO A 165 1.64 -18.00 20.83
N ALA A 166 1.25 -16.76 20.49
CA ALA A 166 2.22 -15.72 20.21
C ALA A 166 3.20 -15.70 21.38
N ALA A 167 4.51 -15.60 21.11
CA ALA A 167 5.46 -15.28 22.16
C ALA A 167 4.84 -14.11 22.92
N ALA A 168 4.49 -14.34 24.19
CA ALA A 168 3.62 -13.44 24.91
C ALA A 168 4.20 -12.04 24.79
N LEU A 169 3.53 -11.17 24.02
CA LEU A 169 3.77 -9.75 24.13
C LEU A 169 3.59 -9.49 25.61
N GLY A 170 4.66 -9.00 26.25
CA GLY A 170 4.70 -8.86 27.71
C GLY A 170 3.36 -8.30 28.15
N GLN A 171 2.67 -9.04 29.03
CA GLN A 171 1.34 -8.66 29.47
C GLN A 171 1.39 -7.18 29.82
N ALA A 172 0.52 -6.37 29.20
CA ALA A 172 0.37 -5.00 29.63
C ALA A 172 0.18 -5.07 31.16
N PRO A 173 0.98 -4.33 31.93
CA PRO A 173 0.89 -4.42 33.39
C PRO A 173 -0.57 -4.19 33.75
N ALA A 174 -1.13 -5.09 34.57
CA ALA A 174 -2.51 -4.98 35.00
C ALA A 174 -2.70 -3.57 35.60
N SER A 175 -3.36 -2.68 34.88
CA SER A 175 -3.68 -1.37 35.43
C SER A 175 -4.74 -1.63 36.49
N ALA A 176 -4.37 -1.47 37.76
CA ALA A 176 -5.26 -1.68 38.91
C ALA A 176 -6.39 -0.63 39.01
N GLY A 177 -6.81 -0.01 37.90
CA GLY A 177 -7.75 1.11 37.86
C GLY A 177 -8.72 1.04 36.68
N SER A 178 -9.66 1.98 36.64
CA SER A 178 -10.63 2.14 35.56
C SER A 178 -9.95 2.55 34.24
N ALA A 179 -10.69 2.46 33.13
CA ALA A 179 -10.21 2.89 31.82
C ALA A 179 -9.80 4.38 31.82
N GLU A 180 -10.50 5.22 32.57
CA GLU A 180 -10.19 6.64 32.75
C GLU A 180 -8.86 6.83 33.47
N ALA A 181 -8.62 6.10 34.57
CA ALA A 181 -7.36 6.18 35.30
C ALA A 181 -6.16 5.72 34.46
N LEU A 182 -6.36 4.69 33.62
CA LEU A 182 -5.36 4.27 32.64
C LEU A 182 -5.11 5.37 31.59
N LEU A 183 -6.17 5.98 31.06
CA LEU A 183 -6.05 7.05 30.08
C LEU A 183 -5.29 8.26 30.66
N ASP A 184 -5.60 8.66 31.88
CA ASP A 184 -4.91 9.75 32.58
C ASP A 184 -3.42 9.44 32.81
N SER A 185 -3.12 8.20 33.23
CA SER A 185 -1.74 7.73 33.38
C SER A 185 -0.98 7.75 32.05
N LEU A 186 -1.60 7.28 30.97
CA LEU A 186 -1.02 7.32 29.62
C LEU A 186 -0.83 8.76 29.14
N ALA A 187 -1.77 9.65 29.42
CA ALA A 187 -1.68 11.06 29.10
C ALA A 187 -0.53 11.74 29.88
N ALA A 188 -0.39 11.46 31.18
CA ALA A 188 0.70 11.96 32.01
C ALA A 188 2.06 11.42 31.54
N ALA A 189 2.16 10.12 31.24
CA ALA A 189 3.37 9.51 30.68
C ALA A 189 3.72 10.05 29.29
N ALA A 190 2.71 10.34 28.46
CA ALA A 190 2.90 11.01 27.18
C ALA A 190 3.37 12.46 27.35
N ALA A 191 2.82 13.21 28.31
CA ALA A 191 3.25 14.56 28.64
C ALA A 191 4.69 14.59 29.19
N GLY A 192 5.06 13.64 30.05
CA GLY A 192 6.43 13.46 30.53
C GLY A 192 7.41 13.17 29.38
N ARG A 193 7.04 12.27 28.47
CA ARG A 193 7.83 11.99 27.25
C ARG A 193 7.92 13.20 26.31
N ARG A 194 6.89 14.05 26.23
CA ARG A 194 6.94 15.30 25.45
C ARG A 194 7.93 16.29 26.06
N ARG A 195 7.96 16.45 27.38
CA ARG A 195 8.91 17.35 28.09
C ARG A 195 10.38 16.95 27.90
N ALA A 196 10.67 15.67 27.65
CA ALA A 196 12.02 15.16 27.43
C ALA A 196 12.50 15.24 25.97
N ARG A 197 11.64 15.63 25.02
CA ARG A 197 11.99 15.69 23.59
C ARG A 197 12.67 17.00 23.24
N SER A 198 13.45 16.98 22.15
CA SER A 198 13.94 18.22 21.54
C SER A 198 12.75 19.11 21.20
N PRO A 199 12.84 20.43 21.45
CA PRO A 199 11.72 21.34 21.26
C PRO A 199 11.30 21.44 19.79
N LEU A 200 12.22 21.23 18.84
CA LEU A 200 12.00 21.28 17.40
C LEU A 200 12.38 19.93 16.75
N ARG A 201 11.48 19.37 15.95
CA ARG A 201 11.63 18.08 15.27
C ARG A 201 11.42 18.25 13.77
N LEU A 202 12.30 17.64 12.98
CA LEU A 202 12.21 17.54 11.53
C LEU A 202 12.00 16.08 11.16
N ILE A 203 10.82 15.78 10.66
CA ILE A 203 10.42 14.44 10.24
C ILE A 203 10.54 14.40 8.71
N VAL A 204 11.59 13.76 8.21
CA VAL A 204 11.85 13.61 6.78
C VAL A 204 11.17 12.35 6.29
N HIS A 205 10.21 12.45 5.39
CA HIS A 205 9.43 11.30 4.93
C HIS A 205 10.20 10.48 3.90
N ALA A 206 11.03 9.55 4.39
CA ALA A 206 11.86 8.68 3.57
C ALA A 206 11.25 7.28 3.37
N GLY A 207 9.93 7.22 3.16
CA GLY A 207 9.28 6.03 2.56
C GLY A 207 9.76 5.79 1.12
N THR A 208 9.32 4.70 0.49
CA THR A 208 9.82 4.27 -0.83
C THR A 208 9.80 5.37 -1.89
N CYS A 209 8.66 6.05 -2.06
CA CYS A 209 8.53 7.15 -3.03
C CYS A 209 9.43 8.33 -2.68
N GLY A 210 9.54 8.69 -1.39
CA GLY A 210 10.42 9.76 -0.92
C GLY A 210 11.89 9.46 -1.17
N ARG A 211 12.34 8.23 -0.88
CA ARG A 211 13.72 7.80 -1.15
C ARG A 211 14.05 7.84 -2.64
N ALA A 212 13.12 7.41 -3.49
CA ALA A 212 13.31 7.44 -4.94
C ALA A 212 13.57 8.85 -5.49
N VAL A 213 13.02 9.89 -4.85
CA VAL A 213 13.21 11.30 -5.25
C VAL A 213 14.21 12.06 -4.37
N GLY A 214 15.03 11.37 -3.57
CA GLY A 214 16.15 11.99 -2.86
C GLY A 214 15.95 12.31 -1.38
N ALA A 215 14.86 11.86 -0.73
CA ALA A 215 14.65 12.09 0.71
C ALA A 215 15.77 11.51 1.59
N GLY A 216 16.45 10.45 1.13
CA GLY A 216 17.60 9.87 1.84
C GLY A 216 18.81 10.82 1.90
N ALA A 217 19.11 11.52 0.79
CA ALA A 217 20.17 12.52 0.74
C ALA A 217 19.82 13.73 1.60
N LEU A 218 18.57 14.20 1.52
CA LEU A 218 18.05 15.28 2.37
C LEU A 218 18.18 14.94 3.87
N LEU A 219 17.78 13.74 4.27
CA LEU A 219 17.90 13.28 5.66
C LEU A 219 19.36 13.31 6.14
N ALA A 220 20.31 12.88 5.30
CA ALA A 220 21.73 12.92 5.62
C ALA A 220 22.25 14.37 5.78
N VAL A 221 21.91 15.26 4.85
CA VAL A 221 22.31 16.68 4.91
C VAL A 221 21.73 17.38 6.13
N LEU A 222 20.45 17.19 6.45
CA LEU A 222 19.83 17.79 7.63
C LEU A 222 20.49 17.31 8.92
N ARG A 223 20.77 16.01 9.05
CA ARG A 223 21.47 15.45 10.22
C ARG A 223 22.87 16.03 10.38
N LEU A 224 23.63 16.12 9.28
CA LEU A 224 24.96 16.69 9.30
C LEU A 224 24.92 18.17 9.70
N ALA A 225 24.08 18.98 9.04
CA ALA A 225 23.98 20.42 9.28
C ALA A 225 23.49 20.74 10.70
N VAL A 226 22.52 19.98 11.23
CA VAL A 226 22.06 20.13 12.63
C VAL A 226 23.19 19.83 13.61
N LYS A 227 23.97 18.77 13.36
CA LYS A 227 25.11 18.39 14.20
C LYS A 227 26.23 19.43 14.15
N GLU A 228 26.64 19.87 12.96
CA GLU A 228 27.73 20.83 12.77
C GLU A 228 27.42 22.21 13.38
N ARG A 229 26.16 22.64 13.30
CA ARG A 229 25.71 23.92 13.85
C ARG A 229 25.25 23.83 15.32
N ALA A 230 25.38 22.66 15.95
CA ALA A 230 24.93 22.40 17.32
C ALA A 230 23.46 22.84 17.58
N LEU A 231 22.58 22.61 16.60
CA LEU A 231 21.17 22.97 16.71
C LEU A 231 20.44 21.96 17.59
N GLY A 232 19.61 22.44 18.52
CA GLY A 232 18.73 21.61 19.37
C GLY A 232 17.53 21.03 18.61
N ILE A 233 17.78 20.44 17.44
CA ILE A 233 16.77 19.93 16.50
C ILE A 233 16.91 18.41 16.40
N GLU A 234 15.80 17.69 16.55
CA GLU A 234 15.76 16.24 16.32
C GLU A 234 15.40 15.95 14.86
N VAL A 235 16.25 15.19 14.13
CA VAL A 235 15.99 14.81 12.73
C VAL A 235 15.64 13.33 12.63
N ILE A 236 14.39 13.06 12.23
CA ILE A 236 13.75 11.74 12.26
C ILE A 236 13.53 11.23 10.84
N ASP A 237 13.79 9.95 10.62
CA ASP A 237 13.32 9.25 9.43
C ASP A 237 11.83 8.90 9.61
N GLY A 238 10.98 9.64 8.91
CA GLY A 238 9.52 9.63 9.04
C GLY A 238 8.78 8.58 8.20
N ALA A 239 9.47 7.64 7.56
CA ALA A 239 8.85 6.64 6.66
C ALA A 239 7.84 7.30 5.68
N CYS A 240 6.72 6.62 5.37
CA CYS A 240 5.70 7.12 4.45
C CYS A 240 4.65 7.99 5.16
N ASN A 241 4.25 9.09 4.54
CA ASN A 241 3.12 9.94 4.97
C ASN A 241 1.99 10.06 3.93
N GLY A 242 2.05 9.28 2.84
CA GLY A 242 1.08 9.32 1.74
C GLY A 242 1.18 10.52 0.79
N MET A 243 2.03 11.52 1.08
CA MET A 243 2.19 12.71 0.22
C MET A 243 3.30 12.51 -0.82
N CYS A 244 3.22 11.43 -1.59
CA CYS A 244 4.21 11.14 -2.64
C CYS A 244 4.25 12.24 -3.72
N TYR A 245 3.14 12.94 -3.98
CA TYR A 245 3.10 14.07 -4.92
C TYR A 245 3.97 15.27 -4.48
N ALA A 246 4.24 15.38 -3.17
CA ALA A 246 4.97 16.47 -2.55
C ALA A 246 6.38 16.07 -2.11
N ALA A 247 6.81 14.85 -2.42
CA ALA A 247 8.10 14.35 -2.00
C ALA A 247 9.26 15.02 -2.76
N PRO A 248 10.45 15.16 -2.14
CA PRO A 248 10.73 14.93 -0.72
C PRO A 248 10.01 15.96 0.15
N SER A 249 9.45 15.53 1.28
CA SER A 249 8.75 16.42 2.21
C SER A 249 9.31 16.31 3.61
N VAL A 250 9.32 17.44 4.32
CA VAL A 250 9.74 17.52 5.71
C VAL A 250 8.61 18.11 6.53
N GLU A 251 8.13 17.34 7.50
CA GLU A 251 7.24 17.85 8.51
C GLU A 251 8.02 18.45 9.66
N VAL A 252 7.55 19.60 10.13
CA VAL A 252 8.13 20.33 11.23
C VAL A 252 7.16 20.33 12.40
N GLN A 253 7.66 19.91 13.57
CA GLN A 253 6.92 19.95 14.82
C GLN A 253 7.72 20.73 15.86
N ARG A 254 7.10 21.77 16.43
CA ARG A 254 7.63 22.49 17.58
C ARG A 254 6.49 22.85 18.53
N GLU A 255 6.73 22.74 19.83
CA GLU A 255 5.75 23.19 20.81
C GLU A 255 5.45 24.69 20.63
N GLY A 256 4.17 25.06 20.67
CA GLY A 256 3.71 26.42 20.43
C GLY A 256 3.62 26.85 18.96
N TRP A 257 4.11 26.04 18.01
CA TRP A 257 3.95 26.30 16.58
C TRP A 257 2.80 25.47 16.00
N PRO A 258 2.10 25.96 14.95
CA PRO A 258 1.26 25.07 14.17
C PRO A 258 2.13 23.98 13.54
N ARG A 259 1.60 22.77 13.39
CA ARG A 259 2.27 21.72 12.62
C ARG A 259 2.25 22.13 11.15
N PHE A 260 3.37 22.01 10.46
CA PHE A 260 3.42 22.30 9.02
C PHE A 260 4.37 21.35 8.31
N LEU A 261 4.26 21.33 6.99
CA LEU A 261 5.04 20.50 6.10
C LEU A 261 5.59 21.35 4.97
N ILE A 262 6.89 21.21 4.72
CA ILE A 262 7.56 21.75 3.56
C ILE A 262 7.54 20.69 2.46
N GLU A 263 7.00 21.08 1.30
CA GLU A 263 6.86 20.24 0.13
C GLU A 263 8.07 20.41 -0.79
N ARG A 264 8.41 19.34 -1.54
CA ARG A 264 9.43 19.35 -2.61
C ARG A 264 10.78 19.92 -2.16
N LEU A 265 11.15 19.64 -0.92
CA LEU A 265 12.42 20.08 -0.35
C LEU A 265 13.53 19.16 -0.82
N ASP A 266 14.43 19.63 -1.67
CA ASP A 266 15.64 18.88 -2.00
C ASP A 266 16.75 19.10 -0.95
N ALA A 267 17.84 18.34 -1.07
CA ALA A 267 18.97 18.45 -0.16
C ALA A 267 19.68 19.81 -0.23
N ALA A 268 19.61 20.53 -1.35
CA ALA A 268 20.26 21.84 -1.53
C ALA A 268 19.50 22.95 -0.79
N ALA A 269 18.18 22.81 -0.61
CA ALA A 269 17.34 23.73 0.14
C ALA A 269 17.38 23.52 1.67
N ALA A 270 18.04 22.45 2.15
CA ALA A 270 18.12 22.12 3.58
C ALA A 270 18.76 23.24 4.45
N PRO A 271 19.85 23.91 4.04
CA PRO A 271 20.41 25.02 4.83
C PRO A 271 19.43 26.19 4.98
N ALA A 272 18.70 26.52 3.91
CA ALA A 272 17.69 27.58 3.93
C ALA A 272 16.55 27.22 4.88
N LEU A 273 16.07 25.97 4.88
CA LEU A 273 15.08 25.50 5.86
C LEU A 273 15.59 25.70 7.30
N LEU A 274 16.80 25.22 7.61
CA LEU A 274 17.35 25.31 8.97
C LEU A 274 17.49 26.77 9.44
N GLU A 275 17.95 27.66 8.56
CA GLU A 275 18.02 29.09 8.86
C GLU A 275 16.64 29.65 9.24
N ARG A 276 15.62 29.40 8.41
CA ARG A 276 14.25 29.90 8.63
C ARG A 276 13.62 29.35 9.92
N LEU A 277 13.93 28.11 10.27
CA LEU A 277 13.45 27.51 11.52
C LEU A 277 14.08 28.13 12.77
N THR A 278 15.31 28.64 12.66
CA THR A 278 16.00 29.30 13.77
C THR A 278 15.67 30.79 13.91
N THR A 279 15.11 31.42 12.87
CA THR A 279 14.72 32.83 12.87
C THR A 279 13.20 33.01 12.95
N ASP A 280 12.68 33.69 13.98
CA ASP A 280 11.26 33.59 14.34
C ASP A 280 10.27 34.32 13.39
N HIS A 281 10.77 35.23 12.55
CA HIS A 281 9.96 36.09 11.68
C HIS A 281 10.21 35.91 10.18
N ALA A 282 10.90 34.84 9.78
CA ALA A 282 11.31 34.70 8.39
C ALA A 282 10.23 34.05 7.51
N SER A 283 10.00 34.67 6.34
CA SER A 283 9.18 34.12 5.25
C SER A 283 9.78 32.83 4.70
N PHE A 284 8.97 31.77 4.57
CA PHE A 284 9.38 30.56 3.86
C PHE A 284 9.39 30.77 2.34
N ALA A 285 8.39 31.50 1.81
CA ALA A 285 8.28 31.79 0.39
C ALA A 285 9.51 32.55 -0.14
N ALA A 286 10.07 33.49 0.63
CA ALA A 286 11.28 34.22 0.27
C ALA A 286 12.53 33.32 0.11
N ALA A 287 12.53 32.13 0.70
CA ALA A 287 13.57 31.12 0.54
C ALA A 287 13.25 30.08 -0.55
N GLY A 288 12.19 30.31 -1.35
CA GLY A 288 11.69 29.34 -2.32
C GLY A 288 11.05 28.11 -1.68
N LEU A 289 10.75 28.16 -0.39
CA LEU A 289 10.15 27.05 0.35
C LEU A 289 8.63 27.16 0.30
N THR A 290 7.99 26.13 -0.22
CA THR A 290 6.53 26.01 -0.27
C THR A 290 6.06 24.91 0.65
N GLY A 291 4.83 25.02 1.14
CA GLY A 291 4.31 24.00 2.04
C GLY A 291 2.91 24.27 2.54
N ILE A 292 2.49 23.35 3.40
CA ILE A 292 1.15 23.30 3.98
C ILE A 292 1.26 23.51 5.48
N VAL A 293 0.45 24.41 6.03
CA VAL A 293 0.24 24.51 7.47
C VAL A 293 -1.07 23.83 7.87
N TRP A 294 -1.01 23.01 8.91
CA TRP A 294 -2.18 22.37 9.53
C TRP A 294 -2.82 23.32 10.56
N ALA A 295 -3.14 24.53 10.11
CA ALA A 295 -3.82 25.57 10.87
C ALA A 295 -4.91 26.22 10.01
N PRO A 296 -5.92 26.89 10.61
CA PRO A 296 -6.95 27.59 9.86
C PRO A 296 -6.40 28.76 9.06
N GLN A 297 -5.41 29.49 9.61
CA GLN A 297 -4.78 30.63 8.96
C GLN A 297 -3.41 30.26 8.40
N ALA A 298 -2.96 31.03 7.40
CA ALA A 298 -1.62 30.93 6.87
C ALA A 298 -0.58 31.20 7.97
N TRP A 299 0.59 30.57 7.87
CA TRP A 299 1.67 30.75 8.83
C TRP A 299 3.00 30.86 8.10
N ARG A 300 3.67 32.02 8.24
CA ARG A 300 4.94 32.33 7.54
C ARG A 300 4.88 32.06 6.02
N ASP A 301 3.77 32.47 5.42
CA ASP A 301 3.45 32.31 3.98
C ASP A 301 3.15 30.88 3.52
N LEU A 302 3.07 29.91 4.45
CA LEU A 302 2.59 28.58 4.13
C LEU A 302 1.07 28.57 4.03
N THR A 303 0.55 27.90 3.00
CA THR A 303 -0.88 27.85 2.71
C THR A 303 -1.60 26.94 3.71
N PRO A 304 -2.75 27.34 4.26
CA PRO A 304 -3.60 26.46 5.05
C PRO A 304 -3.96 25.20 4.27
N ALA A 305 -3.97 24.04 4.94
CA ALA A 305 -4.35 22.77 4.31
C ALA A 305 -5.74 22.84 3.65
N ALA A 306 -6.67 23.61 4.18
CA ALA A 306 -8.01 23.76 3.59
C ALA A 306 -8.00 24.51 2.24
N GLU A 307 -6.99 25.33 1.98
CA GLU A 307 -6.87 26.16 0.77
C GLU A 307 -5.87 25.57 -0.24
N HIS A 308 -5.02 24.65 0.22
CA HIS A 308 -4.00 24.03 -0.61
C HIS A 308 -4.62 23.30 -1.82
N PRO A 309 -4.11 23.47 -3.07
CA PRO A 309 -4.74 22.95 -4.29
C PRO A 309 -5.05 21.45 -4.27
N PHE A 310 -4.20 20.66 -3.62
CA PHE A 310 -4.39 19.21 -3.49
C PHE A 310 -5.54 18.85 -2.54
N TRP A 311 -5.68 19.60 -1.44
CA TRP A 311 -6.57 19.28 -0.32
C TRP A 311 -7.92 20.02 -0.37
N LYS A 312 -7.98 21.19 -1.01
CA LYS A 312 -9.16 22.07 -1.00
C LYS A 312 -10.44 21.46 -1.59
N ARG A 313 -10.32 20.38 -2.37
CA ARG A 313 -11.44 19.64 -2.96
C ARG A 313 -11.67 18.28 -2.31
N GLN A 314 -10.95 17.97 -1.23
CA GLN A 314 -11.07 16.71 -0.51
C GLN A 314 -11.97 16.91 0.71
N GLU A 315 -13.06 16.17 0.78
CA GLU A 315 -13.88 16.08 1.98
C GLU A 315 -13.21 15.13 2.98
N ARG A 316 -12.72 15.68 4.09
CA ARG A 316 -12.15 14.88 5.17
C ARG A 316 -13.28 14.32 6.03
N VAL A 317 -13.64 13.07 5.78
CA VAL A 317 -14.55 12.32 6.65
C VAL A 317 -13.76 11.89 7.89
N LEU A 318 -13.80 12.71 8.95
CA LEU A 318 -13.41 12.25 10.27
C LEU A 318 -14.50 11.27 10.73
N MET A 319 -14.17 9.97 10.76
CA MET A 319 -15.07 8.99 11.36
C MET A 319 -15.23 9.34 12.84
N ALA A 320 -16.37 9.91 13.19
CA ALA A 320 -16.62 10.49 14.52
C ALA A 320 -16.65 9.46 15.67
N ARG A 321 -16.35 8.18 15.39
CA ARG A 321 -16.45 7.05 16.31
C ARG A 321 -15.47 5.91 15.99
N CYS A 322 -14.18 6.21 15.87
CA CYS A 322 -13.16 5.19 16.08
C CYS A 322 -12.79 5.12 17.55
#